data_AF-A0A2A4G7Q3-F1
#
_entry.id   AF-A0A2A4G7Q3-F1
#
_cell.length_a   1.000
_cell.length_b   1.000
_cell.length_c   1.000
_cell.angle_alpha   90.00
_cell.angle_beta   90.00
_cell.angle_gamma   90.00
#
_symmetry.space_group_name_H-M   'P 1'
#
loop_
_entity.id
_entity.type
_entity.pdbx_description
1 polymer ?
#
loop_
_entity_poly.entity_id
_entity_poly.type
_entity_poly.pdbx_seq_one_letter_code
_entity_poly.pdbx_strand_id
1 'polypeptide(L)'
;MKRGPRKNVFVVGIDRYKNAGALHSAINDAQRWKGYFESRLEINPSRINCLTPTTGLEKEDFLKAFTLWMSEWEKMETAYIVFSGHGGLFQQSGEPVKMGVRCSDGVVFKSELDALILENWGQQRPTLVWVLDCCYAGAFGLGQELNNEILLASCTAEQKSSTRIHEGILYGAFTHTLLHLLDNVKGCTLDELQQALDEGFKNNRKQSPVCLGAADVKTIPLFI
;
A
#
# COMPACT_ATOMS: atom_id res chain seq x y z
N MET A 1 -26.90 16.63 -6.37
CA MET A 1 -25.59 15.99 -6.65
C MET A 1 -25.64 14.57 -6.14
N LYS A 2 -25.35 13.56 -6.99
CA LYS A 2 -25.05 12.22 -6.49
C LYS A 2 -23.73 12.33 -5.72
N ARG A 3 -23.71 11.95 -4.45
CA ARG A 3 -22.46 11.82 -3.69
C ARG A 3 -21.66 10.70 -4.35
N GLY A 4 -20.43 10.98 -4.76
CA GLY A 4 -19.52 9.96 -5.29
C GLY A 4 -19.21 8.88 -4.24
N PRO A 5 -18.57 7.79 -4.67
CA PRO A 5 -18.16 6.69 -3.79
C PRO A 5 -17.34 7.20 -2.60
N ARG A 6 -17.66 6.75 -1.39
CA ARG A 6 -16.95 7.16 -0.15
C ARG A 6 -15.64 6.40 -0.03
N LYS A 7 -14.52 7.14 -0.14
CA LYS A 7 -13.14 6.62 -0.12
C LYS A 7 -12.38 7.18 1.09
N ASN A 8 -11.67 6.32 1.82
CA ASN A 8 -10.70 6.73 2.85
C ASN A 8 -9.30 6.21 2.50
N VAL A 9 -8.27 6.91 2.95
CA VAL A 9 -6.88 6.62 2.61
C VAL A 9 -6.01 6.64 3.86
N PHE A 10 -5.19 5.61 4.02
CA PHE A 10 -4.10 5.54 4.98
C PHE A 10 -2.78 5.38 4.22
N VAL A 11 -1.88 6.36 4.33
CA VAL A 11 -0.59 6.37 3.63
C VAL A 11 0.54 6.43 4.64
N VAL A 12 1.56 5.59 4.47
CA VAL A 12 2.73 5.56 5.34
C VAL A 12 4.00 5.53 4.51
N GLY A 13 4.92 6.45 4.83
CA GLY A 13 6.27 6.50 4.27
C GLY A 13 7.31 6.60 5.37
N ILE A 14 8.21 5.62 5.49
CA ILE A 14 9.21 5.58 6.56
C ILE A 14 10.62 5.53 5.96
N ASP A 15 11.41 6.56 6.21
CA ASP A 15 12.82 6.62 5.78
C ASP A 15 13.81 6.31 6.91
N ARG A 16 13.40 6.41 8.18
CA ARG A 16 14.28 6.27 9.35
C ARG A 16 13.93 5.07 10.22
N TYR A 17 14.95 4.32 10.61
CA TYR A 17 14.83 3.07 11.37
C TYR A 17 15.93 3.00 12.43
N LYS A 18 15.62 2.42 13.62
CA LYS A 18 16.65 2.23 14.67
C LYS A 18 17.62 1.10 14.29
N ASN A 19 17.09 0.04 13.67
CA ASN A 19 17.81 -1.22 13.42
C ASN A 19 17.91 -1.59 11.92
N ALA A 20 17.82 -0.63 11.01
CA ALA A 20 17.96 -0.85 9.57
C ALA A 20 18.54 0.40 8.90
N GLY A 21 19.07 0.24 7.68
CA GLY A 21 19.59 1.37 6.89
C GLY A 21 18.48 2.38 6.56
N ALA A 22 18.82 3.67 6.52
CA ALA A 22 17.88 4.70 6.12
C ALA A 22 17.53 4.59 4.63
N LEU A 23 16.29 4.95 4.30
CA LEU A 23 15.82 5.16 2.93
C LEU A 23 15.75 6.68 2.64
N HIS A 24 15.54 7.02 1.38
CA HIS A 24 15.47 8.42 0.92
C HIS A 24 14.31 8.66 -0.05
N SER A 25 13.42 7.68 -0.20
CA SER A 25 12.34 7.69 -1.19
C SER A 25 10.97 7.48 -0.58
N ALA A 26 10.87 6.86 0.61
CA ALA A 26 9.60 6.41 1.13
C ALA A 26 8.69 7.57 1.52
N ILE A 27 9.26 8.63 2.09
CA ILE A 27 8.51 9.86 2.37
C ILE A 27 8.05 10.53 1.08
N ASN A 28 8.90 10.58 0.04
CA ASN A 28 8.54 11.17 -1.25
C ASN A 28 7.40 10.39 -1.92
N ASP A 29 7.44 9.06 -1.85
CA ASP A 29 6.37 8.19 -2.37
C ASP A 29 5.05 8.45 -1.64
N ALA A 30 5.07 8.50 -0.31
CA ALA A 30 3.89 8.79 0.50
C ALA A 30 3.27 10.16 0.18
N GLN A 31 4.09 11.20 0.03
CA GLN A 31 3.61 12.53 -0.36
C GLN A 31 3.02 12.54 -1.78
N ARG A 32 3.61 11.78 -2.71
CA ARG A 32 3.10 11.66 -4.07
C ARG A 32 1.76 10.92 -4.13
N TRP A 33 1.60 9.85 -3.35
CA TRP A 33 0.32 9.17 -3.20
C TRP A 33 -0.74 10.07 -2.58
N LYS A 34 -0.42 10.79 -1.50
CA LYS A 34 -1.32 11.79 -0.91
C LYS A 34 -1.78 12.80 -1.96
N GLY A 35 -0.84 13.40 -2.69
CA GLY A 35 -1.17 14.35 -3.76
C GLY A 35 -2.07 13.74 -4.84
N TYR A 36 -1.78 12.51 -5.28
CA TYR A 36 -2.62 11.80 -6.24
C TYR A 36 -4.05 11.61 -5.73
N PHE A 37 -4.24 11.18 -4.48
CA PHE A 37 -5.58 11.03 -3.90
C PHE A 37 -6.35 12.34 -3.79
N GLU A 38 -5.67 13.42 -3.40
CA GLU A 38 -6.27 14.76 -3.28
C GLU A 38 -6.64 15.34 -4.65
N SER A 39 -5.72 15.33 -5.61
CA SER A 39 -5.90 16.02 -6.88
C SER A 39 -6.62 15.18 -7.92
N ARG A 40 -6.31 13.87 -8.01
CA ARG A 40 -6.78 13.03 -9.10
C ARG A 40 -8.08 12.31 -8.76
N LEU A 41 -8.21 11.85 -7.51
CA LEU A 41 -9.43 11.19 -7.03
C LEU A 41 -10.35 12.12 -6.25
N GLU A 42 -9.98 13.40 -6.10
CA GLU A 42 -10.75 14.44 -5.43
C GLU A 42 -11.20 14.03 -4.01
N ILE A 43 -10.39 13.21 -3.33
CA ILE A 43 -10.68 12.75 -1.98
C ILE A 43 -10.44 13.92 -1.02
N ASN A 44 -11.42 14.19 -0.16
CA ASN A 44 -11.30 15.23 0.86
C ASN A 44 -10.05 14.97 1.72
N PRO A 45 -9.14 15.95 1.91
CA PRO A 45 -7.95 15.79 2.73
C PRO A 45 -8.21 15.27 4.14
N SER A 46 -9.38 15.55 4.74
CA SER A 46 -9.76 15.03 6.06
C SER A 46 -9.96 13.51 6.09
N ARG A 47 -10.00 12.85 4.94
CA ARG A 47 -10.13 11.39 4.77
C ARG A 47 -8.81 10.71 4.40
N ILE A 48 -7.72 11.48 4.35
CA ILE A 48 -6.38 11.01 4.01
C ILE A 48 -5.50 11.16 5.23
N ASN A 49 -5.27 10.05 5.94
CA ASN A 49 -4.27 10.01 7.00
C ASN A 49 -2.92 9.64 6.38
N CYS A 50 -1.93 10.54 6.46
CA CYS A 50 -0.61 10.35 5.86
C CYS A 50 0.48 10.50 6.92
N LEU A 51 1.20 9.41 7.20
CA LEU A 51 2.26 9.32 8.18
C LEU A 51 3.62 9.33 7.49
N THR A 52 4.37 10.41 7.66
CA THR A 52 5.76 10.54 7.16
C THR A 52 6.70 11.02 8.26
N PRO A 53 6.98 10.17 9.28
CA PRO A 53 7.75 10.60 10.44
C PRO A 53 9.23 10.80 10.11
N THR A 54 9.79 11.90 10.59
CA THR A 54 11.19 12.28 10.33
C THR A 54 12.19 11.56 11.23
N THR A 55 11.75 11.00 12.34
CA THR A 55 12.57 10.28 13.34
C THR A 55 12.33 8.77 13.34
N GLY A 56 11.48 8.29 12.45
CA GLY A 56 10.99 6.90 12.45
C GLY A 56 9.59 6.76 13.05
N LEU A 57 8.95 5.61 12.79
CA LEU A 57 7.62 5.27 13.28
C LEU A 57 7.72 4.04 14.17
N GLU A 58 7.28 4.13 15.43
CA GLU A 58 7.21 2.96 16.30
C GLU A 58 6.01 2.09 15.92
N LYS A 59 6.12 0.78 16.16
CA LYS A 59 5.09 -0.19 15.81
C LYS A 59 3.75 0.13 16.49
N GLU A 60 3.79 0.48 17.78
CA GLU A 60 2.59 0.82 18.53
C GLU A 60 1.90 2.06 17.95
N ASP A 61 2.67 3.09 17.60
CA ASP A 61 2.14 4.31 16.97
C ASP A 61 1.53 4.02 15.59
N PHE A 62 2.15 3.15 14.80
CA PHE A 62 1.57 2.69 13.53
C PHE A 62 0.18 2.08 13.75
N LEU A 63 0.10 1.08 14.64
CA LEU A 63 -1.14 0.34 14.89
C LEU A 63 -2.21 1.25 15.49
N LYS A 64 -1.84 2.15 16.39
CA LYS A 64 -2.75 3.14 16.98
C LYS A 64 -3.29 4.10 15.93
N ALA A 65 -2.44 4.63 15.05
CA ALA A 65 -2.87 5.52 13.98
C ALA A 65 -3.77 4.80 12.97
N PHE A 66 -3.47 3.54 12.65
CA PHE A 66 -4.29 2.70 11.79
C PHE A 66 -5.67 2.46 12.39
N THR A 67 -5.75 2.06 13.67
CA THR A 67 -7.02 1.87 14.38
C THR A 67 -7.82 3.16 14.51
N LEU A 68 -7.18 4.28 14.85
CA LEU A 68 -7.86 5.58 14.93
C LEU A 68 -8.48 5.96 13.57
N TRP A 69 -7.73 5.83 12.49
CA TRP A 69 -8.23 6.06 11.14
C TRP A 69 -9.41 5.16 10.78
N MET A 70 -9.41 3.88 11.20
CA MET A 70 -10.55 2.99 11.00
C MET A 70 -11.76 3.35 11.85
N SER A 71 -11.56 3.94 13.03
CA SER A 71 -12.63 4.32 13.95
C SER A 71 -13.40 5.57 13.50
N GLU A 72 -12.77 6.43 12.69
CA GLU A 72 -13.41 7.59 12.05
C GLU A 72 -14.30 7.21 10.86
N TRP A 73 -14.79 5.97 10.86
CA TRP A 73 -15.58 5.37 9.80
C TRP A 73 -17.03 5.85 9.80
N GLU A 74 -17.46 6.32 8.63
CA GLU A 74 -18.84 6.21 8.19
C GLU A 74 -18.86 5.30 6.97
N LYS A 75 -19.84 4.38 6.85
CA LYS A 75 -20.04 3.43 5.74
C LYS A 75 -19.35 3.90 4.45
N MET A 76 -18.19 3.29 4.18
CA MET A 76 -17.33 3.61 3.03
C MET A 76 -17.35 2.44 2.04
N GLU A 77 -17.07 2.73 0.78
CA GLU A 77 -17.06 1.72 -0.29
C GLU A 77 -15.65 1.18 -0.52
N THR A 78 -14.63 2.03 -0.35
CA THR A 78 -13.22 1.64 -0.56
C THR A 78 -12.30 2.27 0.47
N ALA A 79 -11.34 1.47 0.95
CA ALA A 79 -10.24 1.92 1.79
C ALA A 79 -8.89 1.65 1.10
N TYR A 80 -8.08 2.67 0.93
CA TYR A 80 -6.74 2.57 0.36
C TYR A 80 -5.70 2.55 1.47
N ILE A 81 -4.79 1.59 1.42
CA ILE A 81 -3.73 1.42 2.41
C ILE A 81 -2.40 1.36 1.67
N VAL A 82 -1.61 2.41 1.78
CA VAL A 82 -0.36 2.59 1.06
C VAL A 82 0.81 2.55 2.03
N PHE A 83 1.81 1.74 1.72
CA PHE A 83 3.06 1.68 2.47
C PHE A 83 4.25 1.79 1.53
N SER A 84 5.16 2.72 1.81
CA SER A 84 6.51 2.74 1.23
C SER A 84 7.55 2.68 2.35
N GLY A 85 8.55 1.81 2.20
CA GLY A 85 9.60 1.62 3.21
C GLY A 85 10.24 0.24 3.18
N HIS A 86 10.88 -0.15 4.27
CA HIS A 86 11.41 -1.50 4.44
C HIS A 86 10.30 -2.52 4.66
N GLY A 87 10.37 -3.59 3.88
CA GLY A 87 9.55 -4.79 4.00
C GLY A 87 10.46 -6.02 4.01
N GLY A 88 9.96 -7.13 4.56
CA GLY A 88 10.78 -8.32 4.69
C GLY A 88 10.01 -9.58 5.06
N LEU A 89 10.65 -10.71 4.82
CA LEU A 89 10.22 -11.99 5.33
C LEU A 89 10.80 -12.16 6.74
N PHE A 90 9.94 -12.39 7.72
CA PHE A 90 10.33 -12.56 9.12
C PHE A 90 9.78 -13.86 9.67
N GLN A 91 10.57 -14.52 10.50
CA GLN A 91 10.16 -15.70 11.24
C GLN A 91 10.03 -15.36 12.72
N GLN A 92 8.84 -15.53 13.27
CA GLN A 92 8.64 -15.56 14.72
C GLN A 92 8.89 -16.98 15.22
N SER A 93 9.38 -17.15 16.46
CA SER A 93 9.73 -18.47 17.00
C SER A 93 8.52 -19.40 16.97
N GLY A 94 8.66 -20.57 16.32
CA GLY A 94 7.59 -21.55 16.17
C GLY A 94 6.55 -21.25 15.08
N GLU A 95 6.65 -20.10 14.40
CA GLU A 95 5.71 -19.69 13.35
C GLU A 95 6.32 -19.83 11.94
N PRO A 96 5.48 -19.98 10.90
CA PRO A 96 5.91 -19.85 9.52
C PRO A 96 6.52 -18.47 9.24
N VAL A 97 7.38 -18.41 8.22
CA VAL A 97 7.89 -17.14 7.70
C VAL A 97 6.72 -16.33 7.12
N LYS A 98 6.59 -15.08 7.55
CA LYS A 98 5.52 -14.16 7.12
C LYS A 98 6.11 -12.85 6.61
N MET A 99 5.46 -12.26 5.62
CA MET A 99 5.77 -10.91 5.18
C MET A 99 5.29 -9.89 6.22
N GLY A 100 6.12 -8.89 6.49
CA GLY A 100 5.76 -7.77 7.33
C GLY A 100 6.38 -6.46 6.85
N VAL A 101 5.75 -5.35 7.25
CA VAL A 101 6.29 -4.01 7.04
C VAL A 101 7.06 -3.58 8.28
N ARG A 102 8.26 -3.04 8.08
CA ARG A 102 9.14 -2.69 9.19
C ARG A 102 8.75 -1.31 9.71
N CYS A 103 8.60 -1.23 11.04
CA CYS A 103 8.61 -0.01 11.82
C CYS A 103 10.02 0.17 12.42
N SER A 104 10.29 1.29 13.09
CA SER A 104 11.61 1.61 13.60
C SER A 104 12.10 0.65 14.67
N ASP A 105 11.19 0.08 15.46
CA ASP A 105 11.41 -0.79 16.62
C ASP A 105 10.82 -2.20 16.46
N GLY A 106 10.05 -2.46 15.39
CA GLY A 106 9.32 -3.71 15.22
C GLY A 106 8.87 -3.97 13.79
N VAL A 107 8.04 -4.99 13.64
CA VAL A 107 7.43 -5.39 12.37
C VAL A 107 5.93 -5.50 12.57
N VAL A 108 5.17 -4.92 11.64
CA VAL A 108 3.72 -5.09 11.55
C VAL A 108 3.44 -6.16 10.51
N PHE A 109 2.80 -7.25 10.94
CA PHE A 109 2.41 -8.34 10.07
C PHE A 109 1.00 -8.13 9.51
N LYS A 110 0.72 -8.69 8.33
CA LYS A 110 -0.62 -8.65 7.75
C LYS A 110 -1.68 -9.20 8.71
N SER A 111 -1.40 -10.29 9.42
CA SER A 111 -2.33 -10.87 10.38
C SER A 111 -2.75 -9.93 11.51
N GLU A 112 -1.87 -9.00 11.91
CA GLU A 112 -2.21 -7.98 12.91
C GLU A 112 -3.16 -6.94 12.33
N LEU A 113 -2.92 -6.53 11.08
CA LEU A 113 -3.80 -5.59 10.36
C LEU A 113 -5.16 -6.21 10.06
N ASP A 114 -5.19 -7.47 9.61
CA ASP A 114 -6.41 -8.22 9.33
C ASP A 114 -7.26 -8.37 10.59
N ALA A 115 -6.64 -8.67 11.74
CA ALA A 115 -7.34 -8.74 13.03
C ALA A 115 -7.99 -7.39 13.39
N LEU A 116 -7.26 -6.28 13.26
CA LEU A 116 -7.79 -4.95 13.55
C LEU A 116 -8.93 -4.56 12.58
N ILE A 117 -8.80 -4.90 11.30
CA ILE A 117 -9.84 -4.67 10.28
C ILE A 117 -11.11 -5.44 10.63
N LEU A 118 -10.98 -6.71 10.99
CA LEU A 118 -12.12 -7.55 11.38
C LEU A 118 -12.78 -7.05 12.66
N GLU A 119 -11.99 -6.61 13.63
CA GLU A 119 -12.48 -6.02 14.88
C GLU A 119 -13.26 -4.71 14.65
N ASN A 120 -12.75 -3.82 13.79
CA ASN A 120 -13.32 -2.48 13.61
C ASN A 120 -14.46 -2.44 12.59
N TRP A 121 -14.39 -3.21 11.50
CA TRP A 121 -15.35 -3.15 10.39
C TRP A 121 -16.13 -4.45 10.17
N GLY A 122 -15.63 -5.58 10.67
CA GLY A 122 -16.28 -6.88 10.56
C GLY A 122 -16.63 -7.27 9.12
N GLN A 123 -17.85 -7.76 8.93
CA GLN A 123 -18.34 -8.21 7.62
C GLN A 123 -18.89 -7.09 6.73
N GLN A 124 -19.11 -5.87 7.26
CA GLN A 124 -19.57 -4.71 6.48
C GLN A 124 -18.41 -3.81 6.01
N ARG A 125 -17.20 -4.36 5.98
CA ARG A 125 -15.97 -3.67 5.57
C ARG A 125 -16.01 -3.24 4.09
N PRO A 126 -15.29 -2.16 3.73
CA PRO A 126 -15.12 -1.76 2.35
C PRO A 126 -14.27 -2.74 1.54
N THR A 127 -14.19 -2.50 0.23
CA THR A 127 -13.08 -3.04 -0.58
C THR A 127 -11.76 -2.45 -0.09
N LEU A 128 -10.80 -3.31 0.20
CA LEU A 128 -9.46 -2.91 0.64
C LEU A 128 -8.52 -2.91 -0.56
N VAL A 129 -7.78 -1.83 -0.73
CA VAL A 129 -6.76 -1.71 -1.77
C VAL A 129 -5.42 -1.44 -1.10
N TRP A 130 -4.60 -2.48 -1.03
CA TRP A 130 -3.24 -2.43 -0.52
C TRP A 130 -2.28 -2.01 -1.63
N VAL A 131 -1.44 -1.02 -1.37
CA VAL A 131 -0.35 -0.61 -2.26
C VAL A 131 0.96 -0.66 -1.49
N LEU A 132 1.84 -1.59 -1.85
CA LEU A 132 3.06 -1.86 -1.11
C LEU A 132 4.29 -1.60 -1.97
N ASP A 133 5.07 -0.56 -1.63
CA ASP A 133 6.37 -0.26 -2.21
C ASP A 133 7.50 -0.65 -1.25
N CYS A 134 7.77 -1.95 -1.19
CA CYS A 134 8.76 -2.53 -0.29
C CYS A 134 9.28 -3.89 -0.81
N CYS A 135 10.38 -4.37 -0.25
CA CYS A 135 10.94 -5.68 -0.63
C CYS A 135 9.99 -6.82 -0.23
N TYR A 136 9.93 -7.87 -1.05
CA TYR A 136 9.11 -9.06 -0.84
C TYR A 136 7.60 -8.78 -0.73
N ALA A 137 7.14 -7.64 -1.26
CA ALA A 137 5.76 -7.18 -1.13
C ALA A 137 4.72 -8.20 -1.63
N GLY A 138 5.03 -9.00 -2.66
CA GLY A 138 4.14 -10.04 -3.17
C GLY A 138 3.84 -11.16 -2.14
N ALA A 139 4.70 -11.35 -1.15
CA ALA A 139 4.48 -12.31 -0.06
C ALA A 139 3.46 -11.81 0.98
N PHE A 140 3.01 -10.55 0.89
CA PHE A 140 1.92 -10.04 1.72
C PHE A 140 0.62 -10.81 1.44
N GLY A 141 0.36 -11.10 0.17
CA GLY A 141 -0.80 -11.87 -0.26
C GLY A 141 -2.14 -11.20 0.04
N LEU A 142 -3.22 -11.96 -0.15
CA LEU A 142 -4.57 -11.57 0.21
C LEU A 142 -4.99 -12.34 1.48
N GLY A 143 -5.83 -11.72 2.30
CA GLY A 143 -6.38 -12.33 3.50
C GLY A 143 -7.37 -13.43 3.13
N GLN A 144 -7.21 -14.61 3.73
CA GLN A 144 -8.10 -15.76 3.45
C GLN A 144 -9.56 -15.48 3.82
N GLU A 145 -9.79 -14.67 4.85
CA GLU A 145 -11.13 -14.29 5.31
C GLU A 145 -11.64 -12.98 4.66
N LEU A 146 -10.78 -12.30 3.90
CA LEU A 146 -11.05 -11.00 3.31
C LEU A 146 -11.31 -11.16 1.80
N ASN A 147 -12.56 -11.46 1.45
CA ASN A 147 -13.00 -11.67 0.07
C ASN A 147 -13.11 -10.40 -0.80
N ASN A 148 -12.75 -9.22 -0.28
CA ASN A 148 -12.87 -7.93 -0.95
C ASN A 148 -11.54 -7.16 -0.92
N GLU A 149 -10.43 -7.82 -1.23
CA GLU A 149 -9.09 -7.21 -1.24
C GLU A 149 -8.47 -7.14 -2.63
N ILE A 150 -7.68 -6.10 -2.83
CA ILE A 150 -6.75 -5.92 -3.93
C ILE A 150 -5.37 -5.67 -3.34
N LEU A 151 -4.34 -6.32 -3.87
CA LEU A 151 -2.95 -6.04 -3.56
C LEU A 151 -2.22 -5.57 -4.82
N LEU A 152 -1.66 -4.37 -4.75
CA LEU A 152 -0.73 -3.82 -5.72
C LEU A 152 0.66 -3.80 -5.06
N ALA A 153 1.43 -4.84 -5.31
CA ALA A 153 2.76 -5.03 -4.73
C ALA A 153 3.86 -4.64 -5.70
N SER A 154 4.90 -3.99 -5.18
CA SER A 154 6.02 -3.52 -5.98
C SER A 154 6.84 -4.65 -6.61
N CYS A 155 6.86 -5.83 -6.00
CA CYS A 155 7.67 -6.96 -6.45
C CYS A 155 7.02 -8.31 -6.08
N THR A 156 7.53 -9.42 -6.63
CA THR A 156 7.11 -10.77 -6.22
C THR A 156 7.53 -11.10 -4.78
N ALA A 157 7.13 -12.27 -4.29
CA ALA A 157 7.44 -12.77 -2.95
C ALA A 157 8.94 -13.06 -2.71
N GLU A 158 9.74 -13.14 -3.78
CA GLU A 158 11.16 -13.52 -3.76
C GLU A 158 12.09 -12.36 -4.13
N GLN A 159 11.53 -11.21 -4.51
CA GLN A 159 12.27 -10.09 -5.07
C GLN A 159 12.40 -8.92 -4.10
N LYS A 160 13.36 -8.04 -4.38
CA LYS A 160 13.53 -6.77 -3.69
C LYS A 160 12.98 -5.64 -4.55
N SER A 161 12.38 -4.64 -3.91
CA SER A 161 11.99 -3.41 -4.60
C SER A 161 13.22 -2.55 -4.90
N SER A 162 13.08 -1.65 -5.87
CA SER A 162 14.12 -0.76 -6.36
C SER A 162 13.62 0.68 -6.40
N THR A 163 14.55 1.63 -6.40
CA THR A 163 14.27 3.06 -6.49
C THR A 163 14.60 3.60 -7.87
N ARG A 164 14.06 4.78 -8.18
CA ARG A 164 14.29 5.52 -9.43
C ARG A 164 14.41 7.01 -9.14
N ILE A 165 15.29 7.69 -9.86
CA ILE A 165 15.38 9.16 -9.84
C ILE A 165 14.48 9.72 -10.95
N HIS A 166 13.65 10.70 -10.60
CA HIS A 166 12.85 11.48 -11.53
C HIS A 166 12.94 12.95 -11.13
N GLU A 167 13.36 13.82 -12.06
CA GLU A 167 13.53 15.26 -11.81
C GLU A 167 14.40 15.58 -10.57
N GLY A 168 15.45 14.79 -10.35
CA GLY A 168 16.37 14.97 -9.21
C GLY A 168 15.84 14.47 -7.87
N ILE A 169 14.62 13.94 -7.80
CA ILE A 169 14.02 13.36 -6.61
C ILE A 169 14.03 11.83 -6.70
N LEU A 170 14.40 11.16 -5.60
CA LEU A 170 14.38 9.70 -5.51
C LEU A 170 13.00 9.20 -5.06
N TYR A 171 12.44 8.26 -5.82
CA TYR A 171 11.16 7.60 -5.56
C TYR A 171 11.33 6.07 -5.59
N GLY A 172 10.37 5.34 -5.05
CA GLY A 172 10.17 3.94 -5.37
C GLY A 172 9.88 3.79 -6.87
N ALA A 173 10.56 2.84 -7.53
CA ALA A 173 10.36 2.61 -8.96
C ALA A 173 8.90 2.20 -9.24
N PHE A 174 8.28 1.48 -8.31
CA PHE A 174 6.88 1.05 -8.40
C PHE A 174 5.93 2.22 -8.25
N THR A 175 6.02 3.00 -7.16
CA THR A 175 5.18 4.19 -6.95
C THR A 175 5.23 5.13 -8.14
N HIS A 176 6.43 5.45 -8.64
CA HIS A 176 6.58 6.32 -9.80
C HIS A 176 5.86 5.77 -11.05
N THR A 177 6.09 4.51 -11.37
CA THR A 177 5.58 3.88 -12.60
C THR A 177 4.08 3.67 -12.51
N LEU A 178 3.58 3.17 -11.37
CA LEU A 178 2.15 2.95 -11.14
C LEU A 178 1.40 4.28 -11.25
N LEU A 179 1.79 5.32 -10.53
CA LEU A 179 1.10 6.61 -10.61
C LEU A 179 1.12 7.20 -12.04
N HIS A 180 2.22 7.06 -12.77
CA HIS A 180 2.27 7.46 -14.18
C HIS A 180 1.28 6.69 -15.05
N LEU A 181 1.13 5.38 -14.85
CA LEU A 181 0.11 4.59 -15.55
C LEU A 181 -1.30 5.03 -15.16
N LEU A 182 -1.56 5.23 -13.86
CA LEU A 182 -2.87 5.65 -13.36
C LEU A 182 -3.31 7.04 -13.87
N ASP A 183 -2.37 7.93 -14.16
CA ASP A 183 -2.68 9.24 -14.75
C ASP A 183 -3.16 9.12 -16.21
N ASN A 184 -2.70 8.10 -16.92
CA ASN A 184 -2.91 7.90 -18.36
C ASN A 184 -3.99 6.87 -18.70
N VAL A 185 -4.49 6.12 -17.73
CA VAL A 185 -5.50 5.07 -17.92
C VAL A 185 -6.83 5.48 -17.26
N LYS A 186 -7.93 5.41 -18.01
CA LYS A 186 -9.29 5.58 -17.50
C LYS A 186 -10.03 4.25 -17.56
N GLY A 187 -10.30 3.65 -16.41
CA GLY A 187 -10.89 2.32 -16.32
C GLY A 187 -9.88 1.26 -16.74
N CYS A 188 -9.42 0.43 -15.81
CA CYS A 188 -8.82 -0.85 -16.19
C CYS A 188 -9.11 -1.95 -15.18
N THR A 189 -9.07 -3.17 -15.70
CA THR A 189 -9.06 -4.40 -14.93
C THR A 189 -7.71 -4.60 -14.25
N LEU A 190 -7.65 -5.54 -13.30
CA LEU A 190 -6.39 -5.93 -12.67
C LEU A 190 -5.40 -6.53 -13.69
N ASP A 191 -5.89 -7.32 -14.64
CA ASP A 191 -5.06 -7.95 -15.68
C ASP A 191 -4.45 -6.89 -16.62
N GLU A 192 -5.25 -5.90 -17.03
CA GLU A 192 -4.75 -4.79 -17.84
C GLU A 192 -3.73 -3.95 -17.09
N LEU A 193 -3.93 -3.71 -15.78
CA LEU A 193 -2.94 -3.01 -14.96
C LEU A 193 -1.66 -3.84 -14.83
N GLN A 194 -1.77 -5.14 -14.59
CA GLN A 194 -0.62 -6.05 -14.51
C GLN A 194 0.19 -6.00 -15.81
N GLN A 195 -0.47 -6.11 -16.96
CA GLN A 195 0.19 -6.03 -18.26
C GLN A 195 0.90 -4.69 -18.48
N ALA A 196 0.26 -3.58 -18.10
CA ALA A 196 0.86 -2.25 -18.21
C ALA A 196 2.08 -2.08 -17.28
N LEU A 197 2.02 -2.66 -16.07
CA LEU A 197 3.15 -2.69 -15.15
C LEU A 197 4.29 -3.57 -15.67
N ASP A 198 4.00 -4.75 -16.21
CA ASP A 198 4.99 -5.64 -16.81
C ASP A 198 5.75 -4.93 -17.94
N GLU A 199 5.03 -4.22 -18.80
CA GLU A 199 5.63 -3.41 -19.87
C GLU A 199 6.48 -2.25 -19.31
N GLY A 200 5.98 -1.56 -18.28
CA GLY A 200 6.70 -0.49 -17.58
C GLY A 200 7.99 -0.96 -16.90
N PHE A 201 8.03 -2.25 -16.50
CA PHE A 201 9.16 -2.89 -15.82
C PHE A 201 9.97 -3.84 -16.73
N LYS A 202 9.68 -3.95 -18.02
CA LYS A 202 10.33 -4.93 -18.92
C LYS A 202 11.86 -4.90 -18.93
N ASN A 203 12.45 -3.75 -18.63
CA ASN A 203 13.90 -3.55 -18.57
C ASN A 203 14.47 -3.62 -17.14
N ASN A 204 13.61 -3.71 -16.12
CA ASN A 204 14.00 -3.82 -14.72
C ASN A 204 14.08 -5.28 -14.29
N ARG A 205 15.28 -5.86 -14.33
CA ARG A 205 15.51 -7.26 -13.94
C ARG A 205 15.47 -7.51 -12.43
N LYS A 206 15.35 -6.46 -11.60
CA LYS A 206 15.41 -6.59 -10.14
C LYS A 206 14.03 -6.77 -9.51
N GLN A 207 12.98 -6.39 -10.23
CA GLN A 207 11.66 -6.15 -9.67
C GLN A 207 10.59 -6.36 -10.74
N SER A 208 9.59 -7.17 -10.41
CA SER A 208 8.41 -7.45 -11.21
C SER A 208 7.16 -7.19 -10.35
N PRO A 209 6.41 -6.11 -10.58
CA PRO A 209 5.21 -5.80 -9.81
C PRO A 209 4.15 -6.90 -9.90
N VAL A 210 3.30 -6.98 -8.89
CA VAL A 210 2.21 -7.97 -8.82
C VAL A 210 0.91 -7.29 -8.44
N CYS A 211 -0.14 -7.57 -9.21
CA CYS A 211 -1.53 -7.20 -8.93
C CYS A 211 -2.32 -8.47 -8.59
N LEU A 212 -2.88 -8.54 -7.40
CA LEU A 212 -3.77 -9.62 -6.98
C LEU A 212 -5.13 -9.04 -6.60
N GLY A 213 -6.21 -9.74 -6.92
CA GLY A 213 -7.56 -9.44 -6.45
C GLY A 213 -8.21 -10.69 -5.87
N ALA A 214 -9.06 -10.51 -4.87
CA ALA A 214 -9.96 -11.57 -4.44
C ALA A 214 -10.89 -11.97 -5.61
N ALA A 215 -11.38 -13.21 -5.62
CA ALA A 215 -12.04 -13.81 -6.79
C ALA A 215 -13.18 -12.97 -7.40
N ASP A 216 -13.87 -12.19 -6.58
CA ASP A 216 -15.01 -11.35 -6.98
C ASP A 216 -14.63 -9.93 -7.39
N VAL A 217 -13.35 -9.55 -7.27
CA VAL A 217 -12.84 -8.19 -7.55
C VAL A 217 -12.01 -8.20 -8.83
N LYS A 218 -12.61 -7.77 -9.94
CA LYS A 218 -11.95 -7.74 -11.26
C LYS A 218 -11.50 -6.36 -11.72
N THR A 219 -12.08 -5.31 -11.14
CA THR A 219 -11.80 -3.91 -11.46
C THR A 219 -11.22 -3.20 -10.24
N ILE A 220 -10.30 -2.26 -10.49
CA ILE A 220 -9.71 -1.49 -9.41
C ILE A 220 -10.59 -0.26 -9.17
N PRO A 221 -11.07 -0.02 -7.94
CA PRO A 221 -11.89 1.15 -7.62
C PRO A 221 -11.21 2.51 -7.84
N LEU A 222 -9.90 2.52 -8.15
CA LEU A 222 -9.14 3.69 -8.56
C LEU A 222 -9.63 4.28 -9.89
N PHE A 223 -10.28 3.48 -10.74
CA PHE A 223 -10.55 3.85 -12.12
C PHE A 223 -12.03 4.05 -12.47
N ILE A 224 -12.90 4.11 -11.46
CA ILE A 224 -14.36 4.27 -11.60
C ILE A 224 -14.77 5.69 -11.24
#